data_AF-A0AAV7JFY8-F1
#
_entry.id   AF-A0AAV7JFY8-F1
#
_cell.length_a   1.000
_cell.length_b   1.000
_cell.length_c   1.000
_cell.angle_alpha   90.00
_cell.angle_beta   90.00
_cell.angle_gamma   90.00
#
_symmetry.space_group_name_H-M   'P 1'
#
loop_
_entity.id
_entity.type
_entity.pdbx_description
1 polymer ?
#
loop_
_entity_poly.entity_id
_entity_poly.type
_entity_poly.pdbx_seq_one_letter_code
_entity_poly.pdbx_strand_id
1 'polypeptide(L)'
;MSHRALSELHFILVGQTVSAEYYVSEILGKTLMSTMNRKRERGTVVERKMLKNMSRAIFQQDGAPAHTANMTQNWLRSNLKSFWAKGTSPANSPDLSPIENIWSILKDDLDSIGEIKDIKMLENLLKTA
;
A
#
# COMPACT_ATOMS: atom_id res chain seq x y z
N MET A 1 1.16 -4.41 1.23
CA MET A 1 1.94 -5.65 0.94
C MET A 1 2.58 -6.23 2.21
N SER A 2 3.07 -7.47 2.14
CA SER A 2 3.87 -8.17 3.15
C SER A 2 4.80 -9.17 2.43
N HIS A 3 5.72 -9.82 3.14
CA HIS A 3 6.58 -10.85 2.55
C HIS A 3 5.81 -12.09 2.02
N ARG A 4 4.52 -12.25 2.36
CA ARG A 4 3.68 -13.35 1.86
C ARG A 4 2.67 -12.89 0.84
N ALA A 5 2.06 -11.73 0.99
CA ALA A 5 0.89 -11.36 0.20
C ALA A 5 0.90 -9.89 -0.20
N LEU A 6 0.22 -9.59 -1.30
CA LEU A 6 0.06 -8.26 -1.85
C LEU A 6 -1.36 -7.75 -1.56
N SER A 7 -1.46 -6.45 -1.25
CA SER A 7 -2.74 -5.74 -1.32
C SER A 7 -3.12 -5.53 -2.78
N GLU A 8 -4.40 -5.24 -3.05
CA GLU A 8 -4.79 -4.76 -4.38
C GLU A 8 -4.14 -3.40 -4.66
N LEU A 9 -3.82 -3.16 -5.94
CA LEU A 9 -3.32 -1.87 -6.41
C LEU A 9 -4.51 -0.93 -6.65
N HIS A 10 -4.51 0.21 -5.97
CA HIS A 10 -5.56 1.23 -6.08
C HIS A 10 -5.10 2.36 -6.99
N PHE A 11 -5.68 2.45 -8.19
CA PHE A 11 -5.39 3.52 -9.13
C PHE A 11 -6.19 4.78 -8.77
N ILE A 12 -5.49 5.90 -8.66
CA ILE A 12 -6.09 7.20 -8.37
C ILE A 12 -6.35 7.91 -9.69
N LEU A 13 -7.53 8.51 -9.82
CA LEU A 13 -7.91 9.25 -11.02
C LEU A 13 -6.94 10.41 -11.27
N VAL A 14 -6.64 10.68 -12.54
CA VAL A 14 -5.76 11.79 -12.93
C VAL A 14 -6.32 13.11 -12.39
N GLY A 15 -5.49 13.87 -11.67
CA GLY A 15 -5.87 15.13 -11.03
C GLY A 15 -6.50 14.98 -9.63
N GLN A 16 -6.84 13.76 -9.18
CA GLN A 16 -7.32 13.54 -7.83
C GLN A 16 -6.17 13.66 -6.83
N THR A 17 -6.35 14.49 -5.81
CA THR A 17 -5.43 14.59 -4.68
C THR A 17 -5.78 13.57 -3.61
N VAL A 18 -4.77 12.90 -3.04
CA VAL A 18 -4.93 12.05 -1.85
C VAL A 18 -4.96 12.95 -0.62
N SER A 19 -6.14 13.42 -0.26
CA SER A 19 -6.37 14.06 1.04
C SER A 19 -6.35 13.02 2.16
N ALA A 20 -6.28 13.46 3.41
CA ALA A 20 -6.44 12.55 4.55
C ALA A 20 -7.80 11.82 4.51
N GLU A 21 -8.85 12.51 4.05
CA GLU A 21 -10.20 11.93 3.97
C GLU A 21 -10.25 10.83 2.93
N TYR A 22 -9.76 11.11 1.72
CA TYR A 22 -9.64 10.13 0.65
C TYR A 22 -8.79 8.94 1.08
N TYR A 23 -7.65 9.19 1.73
CA TYR A 23 -6.78 8.14 2.22
C TYR A 23 -7.49 7.22 3.22
N VAL A 24 -8.24 7.79 4.17
CA VAL A 24 -9.00 7.01 5.15
C VAL A 24 -10.15 6.23 4.50
N SER A 25 -10.97 6.88 3.68
CA SER A 25 -12.19 6.26 3.15
C SER A 25 -11.91 5.28 2.01
N GLU A 26 -11.09 5.67 1.03
CA GLU A 26 -10.89 4.92 -0.20
C GLU A 26 -9.72 3.94 -0.10
N ILE A 27 -8.63 4.31 0.58
CA ILE A 27 -7.41 3.50 0.61
C ILE A 27 -7.37 2.60 1.84
N LEU A 28 -7.43 3.18 3.05
CA LEU A 28 -7.38 2.40 4.28
C LEU A 28 -8.68 1.60 4.50
N GLY A 29 -9.83 2.27 4.40
CA GLY A 29 -11.13 1.68 4.65
C GLY A 29 -11.50 0.54 3.70
N LYS A 30 -11.27 0.71 2.40
CA LYS A 30 -11.62 -0.30 1.39
C LYS A 30 -10.47 -1.28 1.16
N THR A 31 -9.32 -0.78 0.71
CA THR A 31 -8.24 -1.63 0.20
C THR A 31 -7.44 -2.30 1.32
N LEU A 32 -7.01 -1.54 2.34
CA LEU A 32 -6.24 -2.11 3.44
C LEU A 32 -7.08 -3.09 4.27
N MET A 33 -8.30 -2.71 4.68
CA MET A 33 -9.12 -3.60 5.52
C MET A 33 -9.52 -4.88 4.80
N SER A 34 -9.87 -4.81 3.51
CA SER A 34 -10.09 -6.00 2.67
C SER A 34 -8.88 -6.94 2.74
N THR A 35 -7.68 -6.40 2.57
CA THR A 35 -6.42 -7.15 2.59
C THR A 35 -6.10 -7.75 3.97
N MET A 36 -6.26 -6.98 5.04
CA MET A 36 -5.94 -7.39 6.41
C MET A 36 -6.90 -8.47 6.94
N ASN A 37 -8.14 -8.50 6.42
CA ASN A 37 -9.17 -9.45 6.82
C ASN A 37 -9.10 -10.80 6.08
N ARG A 38 -8.20 -10.97 5.10
CA ARG A 38 -8.05 -12.24 4.37
C ARG A 38 -7.69 -13.38 5.32
N LYS A 39 -8.40 -14.50 5.20
CA LYS A 39 -8.24 -15.68 6.07
C LYS A 39 -7.57 -16.88 5.39
N ARG A 40 -7.45 -16.87 4.06
CA ARG A 40 -6.89 -17.99 3.30
C ARG A 40 -5.38 -18.11 3.55
N GLU A 41 -4.91 -19.28 3.99
CA GLU A 41 -3.48 -19.53 4.22
C GLU A 41 -2.70 -19.79 2.92
N ARG A 42 -3.38 -20.33 1.90
CA ARG A 42 -2.84 -20.68 0.58
C ARG A 42 -3.65 -19.97 -0.52
N GLY A 43 -3.12 -19.98 -1.74
CA GLY A 43 -3.70 -19.29 -2.90
C GLY A 43 -2.69 -18.34 -3.52
N THR A 44 -3.16 -17.52 -4.46
CA THR A 44 -2.35 -16.48 -5.09
C THR A 44 -1.91 -15.43 -4.05
N VAL A 45 -0.92 -14.61 -4.40
CA VAL A 45 -0.40 -13.56 -3.50
C VAL A 45 -1.44 -12.49 -3.17
N VAL A 46 -2.50 -12.36 -3.96
CA VAL A 46 -3.60 -11.39 -3.76
C VAL A 46 -4.81 -11.98 -3.02
N GLU A 47 -4.87 -13.29 -2.77
CA GLU A 47 -5.99 -13.90 -2.05
C GLU A 47 -5.63 -14.34 -0.63
N ARG A 48 -4.35 -14.68 -0.43
CA ARG A 48 -3.88 -15.23 0.83
C ARG A 48 -3.65 -14.15 1.89
N LYS A 49 -3.64 -14.59 3.14
CA LYS A 49 -3.42 -13.78 4.33
C LYS A 49 -2.02 -13.17 4.34
N MET A 50 -1.94 -11.92 4.79
CA MET A 50 -0.69 -11.13 4.85
C MET A 50 0.38 -11.80 5.70
N LEU A 51 0.00 -12.26 6.90
CA LEU A 51 0.91 -12.95 7.80
C LEU A 51 0.18 -14.13 8.43
N LYS A 52 0.90 -15.24 8.69
CA LYS A 52 0.34 -16.39 9.42
C LYS A 52 -0.29 -15.93 10.74
N ASN A 53 0.43 -15.07 11.47
CA ASN A 53 -0.07 -14.42 12.66
C ASN A 53 -0.17 -12.90 12.47
N MET A 54 -1.39 -12.40 12.25
CA MET A 54 -1.66 -10.96 12.13
C MET A 54 -1.47 -10.18 13.43
N SER A 55 -1.43 -10.85 14.60
CA SER A 55 -1.17 -10.15 15.86
C SER A 55 0.26 -9.60 15.95
N ARG A 56 1.16 -10.08 15.09
CA ARG A 56 2.54 -9.60 14.96
C ARG A 56 2.72 -8.61 13.80
N ALA A 57 1.63 -8.27 13.10
CA ALA A 57 1.69 -7.33 11.99
C ALA A 57 1.92 -5.92 12.54
N ILE A 58 2.81 -5.18 11.90
CA ILE A 58 2.96 -3.74 12.09
C ILE A 58 2.73 -3.10 10.72
N PHE A 59 1.78 -2.17 10.66
CA PHE A 59 1.54 -1.41 9.44
C PHE A 59 2.55 -0.26 9.31
N GLN A 60 3.26 -0.20 8.19
CA GLN A 60 4.25 0.83 7.87
C GLN A 60 3.75 1.70 6.71
N GLN A 61 3.94 3.01 6.84
CA GLN A 61 3.66 4.04 5.83
C GLN A 61 4.71 5.16 5.96
N ASP A 62 4.83 6.00 4.93
CA ASP A 62 5.75 7.15 4.96
C ASP A 62 5.16 8.36 5.72
N GLY A 63 5.92 9.46 5.74
CA GLY A 63 5.56 10.71 6.41
C GLY A 63 4.65 11.66 5.62
N ALA A 64 3.99 11.24 4.53
CA ALA A 64 3.17 12.13 3.71
C ALA A 64 2.08 12.86 4.54
N PRO A 65 1.68 14.09 4.17
CA PRO A 65 0.69 14.87 4.93
C PRO A 65 -0.62 14.12 5.19
N ALA A 66 -1.13 13.37 4.20
CA ALA A 66 -2.34 12.55 4.37
C ALA A 66 -2.16 11.43 5.40
N HIS A 67 -0.96 10.84 5.48
CA HIS A 67 -0.65 9.73 6.40
C HIS A 67 -0.46 10.22 7.84
N THR A 68 0.09 11.42 8.01
CA THR A 68 0.41 12.02 9.31
C THR A 68 -0.70 12.89 9.90
N ALA A 69 -1.77 13.14 9.14
CA ALA A 69 -2.95 13.88 9.60
C ALA A 69 -3.61 13.20 10.81
N ASN A 70 -4.16 14.01 11.72
CA ASN A 70 -4.81 13.52 12.94
C ASN A 70 -5.92 12.52 12.65
N MET A 71 -6.73 12.77 11.62
CA MET A 71 -7.80 11.88 11.21
C MET A 71 -7.27 10.49 10.83
N THR A 72 -6.22 10.42 10.00
CA THR A 72 -5.60 9.16 9.59
C THR A 72 -4.98 8.44 10.79
N GLN A 73 -4.23 9.16 11.63
CA GLN A 73 -3.62 8.57 12.83
C GLN A 73 -4.66 8.02 13.81
N ASN A 74 -5.77 8.72 14.00
CA ASN A 74 -6.88 8.26 14.85
C ASN A 74 -7.55 7.02 14.26
N TRP A 75 -7.82 7.03 12.95
CA TRP A 75 -8.38 5.87 12.27
C TRP A 75 -7.48 4.63 12.43
N LEU A 76 -6.16 4.78 12.25
CA LEU A 76 -5.20 3.69 12.41
C LEU A 76 -5.17 3.15 13.85
N ARG A 77 -5.21 4.03 14.87
CA ARG A 77 -5.30 3.63 16.28
C ARG A 77 -6.56 2.83 16.58
N SER A 78 -7.70 3.19 15.96
CA SER A 78 -8.98 2.52 16.20
C SER A 78 -9.10 1.19 15.46
N ASN A 79 -8.43 1.01 14.32
CA ASN A 79 -8.66 -0.14 13.43
C ASN A 79 -7.50 -1.15 13.39
N LEU A 80 -6.27 -0.74 13.74
CA LEU A 80 -5.10 -1.60 13.67
C LEU A 80 -4.52 -1.86 15.07
N LYS A 81 -4.03 -3.08 15.28
CA LYS A 81 -3.36 -3.46 16.54
C LYS A 81 -2.01 -2.77 16.71
N SER A 82 -1.26 -2.60 15.62
CA SER A 82 0.06 -1.97 15.63
C SER A 82 0.35 -1.34 14.28
N PHE A 83 0.90 -0.12 14.32
CA PHE A 83 1.33 0.62 13.16
C PHE A 83 2.45 1.58 13.56
N TRP A 84 3.22 2.06 12.58
CA TRP A 84 4.18 3.13 12.78
C TRP A 84 3.46 4.47 12.79
N ALA A 85 3.41 5.08 13.96
CA ALA A 85 2.77 6.37 14.14
C ALA A 85 3.57 7.49 13.47
N LYS A 86 2.95 8.67 13.36
CA LYS A 86 3.63 9.88 12.91
C LYS A 86 4.96 10.05 13.67
N GLY A 87 6.04 10.24 12.93
CA GLY A 87 7.39 10.45 13.47
C GLY A 87 8.16 9.17 13.81
N THR A 88 7.59 7.98 13.63
CA THR A 88 8.34 6.72 13.79
C THR A 88 9.34 6.51 12.65
N SER A 89 8.93 6.76 11.41
CA SER A 89 9.85 6.73 10.26
C SER A 89 10.69 8.00 10.22
N PRO A 90 12.02 7.91 10.02
CA PRO A 90 12.84 9.09 9.77
C PRO A 90 12.43 9.76 8.45
N ALA A 91 12.49 11.09 8.43
CA ALA A 91 12.15 11.88 7.25
C ALA A 91 13.20 11.67 6.14
N ASN A 92 12.75 11.66 4.89
CA ASN A 92 13.60 11.49 3.70
C ASN A 92 14.43 10.20 3.70
N SER A 93 13.90 9.11 4.27
CA SER A 93 14.55 7.79 4.27
C SER A 93 13.74 6.76 3.46
N PRO A 94 13.64 6.92 2.13
CA PRO A 94 12.96 5.94 1.27
C PRO A 94 13.63 4.57 1.33
N ASP A 95 14.94 4.52 1.56
CA ASP A 95 15.75 3.31 1.73
C ASP A 95 15.26 2.37 2.85
N LEU A 96 14.55 2.91 3.84
CA LEU A 96 13.99 2.13 4.95
C LEU A 96 12.57 1.60 4.68
N SER A 97 11.98 1.94 3.53
CA SER A 97 10.63 1.53 3.15
C SER A 97 10.69 0.34 2.18
N PRO A 98 10.19 -0.86 2.56
CA PRO A 98 10.23 -2.03 1.69
C PRO A 98 9.50 -1.87 0.34
N ILE A 99 8.57 -0.91 0.24
CA ILE A 99 7.84 -0.66 -1.00
C ILE A 99 8.73 -0.04 -2.09
N GLU A 100 9.78 0.70 -1.71
CA GLU A 100 10.70 1.34 -2.66
C GLU A 100 11.49 0.30 -3.46
N ASN A 101 11.81 -0.85 -2.86
CA ASN A 101 12.43 -1.96 -3.58
C ASN A 101 11.49 -2.51 -4.67
N ILE A 102 10.18 -2.57 -4.39
CA ILE A 102 9.19 -3.01 -5.39
C ILE A 102 9.01 -1.95 -6.46
N TRP A 103 9.02 -0.66 -6.11
CA TRP A 103 9.00 0.40 -7.11
C TRP A 103 10.21 0.36 -8.03
N SER A 104 11.41 0.06 -7.50
CA SER A 104 12.60 -0.12 -8.31
C SER A 104 12.45 -1.27 -9.31
N ILE A 105 12.03 -2.46 -8.85
CA ILE A 105 11.81 -3.62 -9.73
C ILE A 105 10.76 -3.32 -10.78
N LEU A 106 9.62 -2.75 -10.38
CA LEU A 106 8.54 -2.40 -11.31
C LEU A 106 9.00 -1.38 -12.35
N LYS A 107 9.83 -0.41 -11.96
CA LYS A 107 10.37 0.57 -12.89
C LYS A 107 11.29 -0.10 -13.91
N ASP A 108 12.21 -0.96 -13.47
CA ASP A 108 13.12 -1.68 -14.37
C ASP A 108 12.33 -2.56 -15.37
N ASP A 109 11.28 -3.23 -14.90
CA ASP A 109 10.39 -4.03 -15.75
C ASP A 109 9.64 -3.16 -16.77
N LEU A 110 9.09 -2.02 -16.34
CA LEU A 110 8.37 -1.09 -17.21
C LEU A 110 9.29 -0.46 -18.27
N ASP A 111 10.51 -0.07 -17.89
CA ASP A 111 11.50 0.51 -18.79
C ASP A 111 11.91 -0.48 -19.91
N SER A 112 11.81 -1.80 -19.65
CA SER A 112 12.07 -2.84 -20.65
C SER A 112 10.97 -3.03 -21.69
N ILE A 113 9.73 -2.62 -21.39
CA ILE A 113 8.54 -2.83 -22.25
C ILE A 113 8.42 -1.74 -23.32
N GLY A 114 9.10 -0.60 -23.15
CA GLY A 114 9.07 0.54 -24.05
C GLY A 114 8.07 1.62 -23.61
N GLU A 115 7.62 2.45 -24.56
CA GLU A 115 6.82 3.63 -24.25
C GLU A 115 5.41 3.29 -23.74
N ILE A 116 5.06 3.83 -22.56
CA ILE A 116 3.74 3.72 -21.94
C ILE A 116 2.89 4.93 -22.34
N LYS A 117 1.85 4.69 -23.14
CA LYS A 117 1.11 5.76 -23.82
C LYS A 117 -0.03 6.36 -23.01
N ASP A 118 -0.61 5.59 -22.10
CA ASP A 118 -1.72 6.03 -21.26
C ASP A 118 -1.81 5.23 -19.95
N ILE A 119 -2.62 5.74 -19.01
CA ILE A 119 -2.81 5.12 -17.70
C ILE A 119 -3.47 3.74 -17.77
N LYS A 120 -4.25 3.48 -18.81
CA LYS A 120 -4.97 2.20 -18.98
C LYS A 120 -3.99 1.11 -19.41
N MET A 121 -3.04 1.43 -20.29
CA MET A 121 -1.92 0.57 -20.64
C MET A 121 -1.08 0.26 -19.40
N LEU A 122 -0.71 1.28 -18.62
CA LEU A 122 0.03 1.10 -17.37
C LEU A 122 -0.73 0.18 -16.39
N GLU A 123 -2.03 0.44 -16.18
CA GLU A 123 -2.86 -0.35 -15.28
C GLU A 123 -2.95 -1.81 -15.71
N ASN A 124 -3.13 -2.07 -17.01
CA ASN A 124 -3.16 -3.42 -17.54
C ASN A 124 -1.82 -4.13 -17.31
N LEU A 125 -0.70 -3.49 -17.66
CA LEU A 125 0.64 -4.06 -17.47
C LEU A 125 0.90 -4.44 -16.01
N LEU A 126 0.59 -3.54 -15.07
CA LEU A 126 0.79 -3.75 -13.64
C LEU A 126 -0.13 -4.81 -13.03
N LYS A 127 -1.28 -5.10 -13.66
CA LYS A 127 -2.23 -6.12 -13.19
C LYS A 127 -2.00 -7.50 -13.81
N THR A 128 -1.25 -7.58 -14.91
CA THR A 128 -0.96 -8.84 -15.61
C THR A 128 0.46 -9.36 -15.40
N ALA A 129 1.36 -8.55 -14.83
CA ALA A 129 2.68 -8.97 -14.35
C ALA A 129 2.57 -9.92 -13.14
#